data_AF-A0A0C3ERV1-F1
#
_entry.id   AF-A0A0C3ERV1-F1
#
_cell.length_a   1.000
_cell.length_b   1.000
_cell.length_c   1.000
_cell.angle_alpha   90.00
_cell.angle_beta   90.00
_cell.angle_gamma   90.00
#
_symmetry.space_group_name_H-M   'P 1'
#
loop_
_entity.id
_entity.type
_entity.pdbx_description
1 polymer ?
#
loop_
_entity_poly.entity_id
_entity_poly.type
_entity_poly.pdbx_seq_one_letter_code
_entity_poly.pdbx_strand_id
1 'polypeptide(L)'
;MVEADQCRSYQMNSSCADILLFSAYKWNISRPSLVTDSKDVLDGTTSNKYWIDVQLRWGDFDTHDIERYTRAKFLDYVSDSMSIYPLPTVMIGMDLAYNLWSAYGNWFSGMKPLIQQAMAKIMKANPACHVLREHIRKG
;
A
#
# COMPACT_ATOMS: atom_id res chain seq x y z
N MET A 1 4.20 -10.85 -17.96
CA MET A 1 3.41 -11.34 -16.82
C MET A 1 4.45 -11.85 -15.84
N VAL A 2 4.75 -11.08 -14.79
CA VAL A 2 5.71 -11.54 -13.76
C VAL A 2 4.86 -12.26 -12.73
N GLU A 3 5.10 -13.55 -12.57
CA GLU A 3 4.44 -14.39 -11.56
C GLU A 3 4.67 -13.80 -10.17
N ALA A 4 3.62 -13.73 -9.36
CA ALA A 4 3.75 -13.42 -7.95
C ALA A 4 4.52 -14.57 -7.30
N ASP A 5 5.70 -14.27 -6.76
CA ASP A 5 6.55 -15.26 -6.11
C ASP A 5 5.87 -15.79 -4.83
N GLN A 6 5.93 -17.10 -4.61
CA GLN A 6 5.12 -17.82 -3.61
C GLN A 6 5.44 -17.41 -2.15
N CYS A 7 6.57 -16.74 -1.95
CA CYS A 7 7.10 -16.28 -0.65
C CYS A 7 6.99 -14.76 -0.43
N ARG A 8 6.41 -14.00 -1.37
CA ARG A 8 6.51 -12.53 -1.36
C ARG A 8 5.84 -11.87 -0.15
N SER A 9 4.71 -12.42 0.33
CA SER A 9 3.91 -11.79 1.40
C SER A 9 4.60 -11.71 2.77
N TYR A 10 5.74 -12.38 2.98
CA TYR A 10 6.54 -12.31 4.22
C TYR A 10 7.99 -11.87 3.99
N GLN A 11 8.37 -11.52 2.76
CA GLN A 11 9.72 -11.06 2.44
C GLN A 11 9.84 -9.56 2.71
N MET A 12 10.32 -9.20 3.91
CA MET A 12 10.36 -7.81 4.38
C MET A 12 11.39 -6.91 3.68
N ASN A 13 12.31 -7.50 2.90
CA ASN A 13 13.48 -6.82 2.32
C ASN A 13 13.31 -6.41 0.86
N SER A 14 12.27 -6.90 0.18
CA SER A 14 12.00 -6.57 -1.22
C SER A 14 10.53 -6.75 -1.51
N SER A 15 9.92 -5.80 -2.20
CA SER A 15 8.53 -5.91 -2.68
C SER A 15 8.46 -5.73 -4.19
N CYS A 16 7.36 -6.16 -4.78
CA CYS A 16 6.98 -5.79 -6.14
C CYS A 16 5.46 -5.64 -6.17
N ALA A 17 4.98 -4.89 -7.16
CA ALA A 17 3.56 -4.54 -7.25
C ALA A 17 2.65 -5.77 -7.33
N ASP A 18 1.54 -5.72 -6.61
CA ASP A 18 0.52 -6.78 -6.58
C ASP A 18 -0.54 -6.56 -7.64
N ILE A 19 -0.96 -5.30 -7.83
CA ILE A 19 -2.01 -4.94 -8.78
C ILE A 19 -1.46 -3.91 -9.75
N LEU A 20 -1.62 -4.18 -11.05
CA LEU A 20 -1.31 -3.26 -12.14
C LEU A 20 -2.60 -2.80 -12.82
N LEU A 21 -2.84 -1.49 -12.80
CA LEU A 21 -3.94 -0.84 -13.49
C LEU A 21 -3.47 -0.24 -14.81
N PHE A 22 -4.27 -0.45 -15.86
CA PHE A 22 -4.09 0.18 -17.15
C PHE A 22 -5.21 1.19 -17.40
N SER A 23 -4.85 2.39 -17.81
CA SER A 23 -5.82 3.45 -18.11
C SER A 23 -6.00 3.63 -19.62
N ALA A 24 -7.24 3.95 -20.03
CA ALA A 24 -7.54 4.34 -21.41
C ALA A 24 -6.95 5.72 -21.76
N TYR A 25 -6.83 6.61 -20.76
CA TYR A 25 -6.26 7.95 -20.88
C TYR A 25 -5.20 8.16 -19.81
N LYS A 26 -4.17 8.97 -20.10
CA LYS A 26 -3.12 9.28 -19.15
C LYS A 26 -3.69 9.98 -17.91
N TRP A 27 -3.39 9.46 -16.73
CA TRP A 27 -3.74 10.09 -15.47
C TRP A 27 -2.66 11.10 -15.06
N ASN A 28 -3.09 12.25 -14.52
CA ASN A 28 -2.20 13.19 -13.85
C ASN A 28 -1.88 12.65 -12.46
N ILE A 29 -0.60 12.54 -12.18
CA ILE A 29 -0.07 11.91 -10.98
C ILE A 29 0.48 12.98 -10.04
N SER A 30 0.21 12.83 -8.75
CA SER A 30 0.76 13.68 -7.70
C SER A 30 2.14 13.22 -7.27
N ARG A 31 2.87 14.12 -6.61
CA ARG A 31 3.98 13.72 -5.75
C ARG A 31 3.51 12.75 -4.67
N PRO A 32 4.40 11.87 -4.17
CA PRO A 32 4.03 10.95 -3.10
C PRO A 32 3.54 11.68 -1.85
N SER A 33 2.39 11.27 -1.32
CA SER A 33 1.78 11.84 -0.11
C SER A 33 1.03 10.77 0.68
N LEU A 34 0.62 11.08 1.91
CA LEU A 34 -0.21 10.16 2.71
C LEU A 34 -1.64 10.14 2.18
N VAL A 35 -2.34 9.02 2.39
CA VAL A 35 -3.76 8.88 2.04
C VAL A 35 -4.67 9.87 2.78
N THR A 36 -4.24 10.33 3.96
CA THR A 36 -4.93 11.31 4.80
C THR A 36 -4.67 12.76 4.37
N ASP A 37 -3.62 13.02 3.59
CA ASP A 37 -3.30 14.36 3.11
C ASP A 37 -4.39 14.86 2.14
N SER A 38 -4.92 16.05 2.42
CA SER A 38 -6.02 16.63 1.64
C SER A 38 -5.55 17.46 0.44
N LYS A 39 -4.25 17.76 0.34
CA LYS A 39 -3.69 18.64 -0.70
C LYS A 39 -2.62 17.90 -1.48
N ASP A 40 -3.02 17.37 -2.63
CA ASP A 40 -2.09 16.74 -3.57
C ASP A 40 -1.40 17.79 -4.44
N VAL A 41 -0.07 17.71 -4.49
CA VAL A 41 0.74 18.53 -5.39
C VAL A 41 0.97 17.73 -6.67
N LEU A 42 0.33 18.16 -7.75
CA LEU A 42 0.57 17.64 -9.09
C LEU A 42 1.82 18.32 -9.66
N ASP A 43 2.76 17.54 -10.19
CA ASP A 43 4.01 18.04 -10.77
C ASP A 43 4.05 17.92 -12.31
N GLY A 44 2.91 17.59 -12.93
CA GLY A 44 2.79 17.38 -14.37
C GLY A 44 3.18 15.97 -14.82
N THR A 45 3.58 15.08 -13.90
CA THR A 45 3.82 13.68 -14.23
C THR A 45 2.53 13.02 -14.68
N THR A 46 2.58 12.31 -15.80
CA THR A 46 1.43 11.54 -16.31
C THR A 46 1.81 10.10 -16.54
N SER A 47 0.86 9.19 -16.29
CA SER A 47 1.07 7.75 -16.53
C SER A 47 -0.18 7.08 -17.06
N ASN A 48 0.02 6.03 -17.84
CA ASN A 48 -1.02 5.09 -18.30
C ASN A 48 -1.01 3.77 -17.53
N LYS A 49 -0.06 3.61 -16.61
CA LYS A 49 0.10 2.47 -15.72
C LYS A 49 0.16 2.96 -14.28
N TYR A 50 -0.48 2.23 -13.39
CA TYR A 50 -0.48 2.54 -11.95
C TYR A 50 -0.40 1.25 -11.17
N TRP A 51 0.43 1.23 -10.15
CA TRP A 51 0.68 0.03 -9.36
C TRP A 51 0.21 0.21 -7.92
N ILE A 52 -0.25 -0.88 -7.34
CA ILE A 52 -0.65 -0.96 -5.94
C ILE A 52 0.12 -2.12 -5.31
N ASP A 53 0.75 -1.85 -4.18
CA ASP A 53 1.45 -2.82 -3.34
C ASP A 53 0.76 -2.87 -1.96
N VAL A 54 0.47 -4.07 -1.47
CA VAL A 54 -0.15 -4.30 -0.16
C VAL A 54 0.87 -4.98 0.76
N GLN A 55 1.37 -4.23 1.72
CA GLN A 55 2.33 -4.68 2.71
C GLN A 55 1.65 -5.07 4.02
N LEU A 56 1.81 -6.32 4.41
CA LEU A 56 1.36 -6.82 5.71
C LEU A 56 2.50 -6.73 6.71
N ARG A 57 2.17 -6.31 7.93
CA ARG A 57 3.10 -6.38 9.06
C ARG A 57 2.39 -6.84 10.33
N TRP A 58 3.19 -7.30 11.28
CA TRP A 58 2.75 -7.55 12.65
C TRP A 58 3.46 -6.57 13.57
N GLY A 59 2.75 -5.56 14.09
CA GLY A 59 3.32 -4.57 14.98
C GLY A 59 3.73 -5.16 16.34
N ASP A 60 4.75 -4.57 16.96
CA ASP A 60 5.13 -4.80 18.35
C ASP A 60 4.74 -3.60 19.24
N PHE A 61 5.15 -3.61 20.51
CA PHE A 61 4.80 -2.56 21.46
C PHE A 61 5.47 -1.20 21.12
N ASP A 62 6.70 -1.23 20.59
CA ASP A 62 7.50 -0.02 20.35
C ASP A 62 7.27 0.56 18.95
N THR A 63 6.85 -0.27 17.98
CA THR A 63 6.75 0.09 16.55
C THR A 63 5.35 -0.19 15.97
N HIS A 64 4.38 0.59 16.44
CA HIS A 64 2.97 0.48 16.03
C HIS A 64 2.50 1.59 15.06
N ASP A 65 3.34 2.58 14.74
CA ASP A 65 3.01 3.62 13.76
C ASP A 65 3.09 3.07 12.32
N ILE A 66 1.93 2.82 11.72
CA ILE A 66 1.81 2.28 10.36
C ILE A 66 2.11 3.32 9.28
N GLU A 67 1.82 4.60 9.51
CA GLU A 67 2.06 5.65 8.52
C GLU A 67 3.56 5.85 8.30
N ARG A 68 4.31 5.93 9.41
CA ARG A 68 5.77 6.04 9.37
C ARG A 68 6.40 4.83 8.69
N TYR A 69 5.91 3.63 8.95
CA TYR A 69 6.39 2.41 8.33
C TYR A 69 6.14 2.37 6.82
N THR A 70 4.88 2.60 6.38
CA THR A 70 4.53 2.57 4.96
C THR A 70 5.31 3.62 4.17
N ARG A 71 5.51 4.81 4.73
CA ARG A 71 6.35 5.84 4.12
C ARG A 71 7.81 5.43 4.02
N ALA A 72 8.40 4.91 5.10
CA ALA A 72 9.79 4.48 5.11
C ALA A 72 10.03 3.36 4.08
N LYS A 73 9.20 2.31 4.09
CA LYS A 73 9.30 1.21 3.13
C LYS A 73 9.11 1.64 1.69
N PHE A 74 8.19 2.56 1.42
CA PHE A 74 8.02 3.11 0.08
C PHE A 74 9.30 3.82 -0.39
N LEU A 75 9.92 4.64 0.46
CA LEU A 75 11.14 5.36 0.09
C LEU A 75 12.33 4.40 -0.09
N ASP A 76 12.44 3.37 0.75
CA ASP A 76 13.46 2.34 0.62
C ASP A 76 13.29 1.59 -0.72
N TYR A 77 12.08 1.15 -1.08
CA TYR A 77 11.85 0.39 -2.31
C TYR A 77 11.97 1.23 -3.59
N VAL A 78 11.66 2.53 -3.54
CA VAL A 78 11.84 3.42 -4.69
C VAL A 78 13.31 3.79 -4.89
N SER A 79 14.12 3.77 -3.84
CA SER A 79 15.55 4.11 -3.91
C SER A 79 16.46 2.89 -4.09
N ASP A 80 16.00 1.69 -3.78
CA ASP A 80 16.74 0.45 -3.92
C ASP A 80 16.85 0.01 -5.39
N SER A 81 18.09 -0.21 -5.86
CA SER A 81 18.38 -0.66 -7.22
C SER A 81 18.07 -2.15 -7.45
N MET A 82 17.90 -2.94 -6.38
CA MET A 82 17.48 -4.34 -6.48
C MET A 82 15.97 -4.53 -6.54
N SER A 83 15.19 -3.53 -6.09
CA SER A 83 13.73 -3.57 -6.11
C SER A 83 13.20 -3.02 -7.45
N ILE A 84 12.52 -3.88 -8.23
CA ILE A 84 11.82 -3.43 -9.45
C ILE A 84 10.49 -2.80 -9.03
N TYR A 85 10.56 -1.57 -8.53
CA TYR A 85 9.40 -0.79 -8.11
C TYR A 85 9.05 0.24 -9.19
N PRO A 86 8.15 -0.08 -10.14
CA PRO A 86 7.78 0.85 -11.19
C PRO A 86 7.06 2.07 -10.61
N LEU A 87 7.26 3.25 -11.16
CA LEU A 87 6.50 4.45 -10.79
C LEU A 87 5.48 4.78 -11.89
N PRO A 88 4.28 5.29 -11.55
CA PRO A 88 3.77 5.67 -10.22
C PRO A 88 3.06 4.57 -9.41
N THR A 89 3.38 4.45 -8.12
CA THR A 89 2.85 3.41 -7.22
C THR A 89 2.26 3.97 -5.94
N VAL A 90 1.26 3.28 -5.39
CA VAL A 90 0.82 3.44 -3.99
C VAL A 90 1.11 2.17 -3.19
N MET A 91 1.67 2.35 -2.00
CA MET A 91 1.85 1.28 -1.02
C MET A 91 0.79 1.41 0.07
N ILE A 92 0.08 0.33 0.35
CA ILE A 92 -0.88 0.19 1.43
C ILE A 92 -0.24 -0.68 2.50
N GLY A 93 0.04 -0.12 3.68
CA GLY A 93 0.48 -0.89 4.84
C GLY A 93 -0.68 -1.29 5.73
N MET A 94 -0.72 -2.55 6.14
CA MET A 94 -1.68 -3.07 7.11
C MET A 94 -0.94 -3.67 8.30
N ASP A 95 -1.28 -3.20 9.49
CA ASP A 95 -0.87 -3.81 10.75
C ASP A 95 -1.93 -4.81 11.20
N LEU A 96 -1.57 -6.10 11.19
CA LEU A 96 -2.46 -7.18 11.56
C LEU A 96 -2.66 -7.31 13.08
N ALA A 97 -1.69 -6.85 13.89
CA ALA A 97 -1.77 -6.93 15.34
C ALA A 97 -2.72 -5.86 15.90
N TYR A 98 -2.55 -4.62 15.45
CA TYR A 98 -3.35 -3.48 15.90
C TYR A 98 -4.55 -3.15 15.01
N ASN A 99 -4.73 -3.89 13.91
CA ASN A 99 -5.79 -3.65 12.94
C ASN A 99 -5.81 -2.21 12.41
N LEU A 100 -4.61 -1.65 12.19
CA LEU A 100 -4.40 -0.32 11.63
C LEU A 100 -4.01 -0.44 10.15
N TRP A 101 -4.29 0.58 9.37
CA TRP A 101 -3.82 0.65 8.00
C TRP A 101 -3.48 2.09 7.63
N SER A 102 -2.53 2.25 6.71
CA SER A 102 -2.26 3.53 6.06
C SER A 102 -1.78 3.28 4.64
N ALA A 103 -1.73 4.33 3.83
CA ALA A 103 -1.19 4.25 2.49
C ALA A 103 -0.37 5.49 2.15
N TYR A 104 0.73 5.26 1.44
CA TYR A 104 1.65 6.30 0.99
C TYR A 104 2.09 6.00 -0.44
N GLY A 105 2.14 7.04 -1.27
CA GLY A 105 2.63 6.93 -2.63
C GLY A 105 2.02 7.97 -3.54
N ASN A 106 2.11 7.73 -4.84
CA ASN A 106 1.60 8.63 -5.87
C ASN A 106 0.08 8.49 -6.00
N TRP A 107 -0.61 9.61 -6.22
CA TRP A 107 -2.07 9.63 -6.33
C TRP A 107 -2.51 10.24 -7.66
N PHE A 108 -3.59 9.71 -8.21
CA PHE A 108 -4.37 10.39 -9.25
C PHE A 108 -5.73 10.81 -8.69
N SER A 109 -6.38 11.73 -9.38
CA SER A 109 -7.65 12.31 -8.93
C SER A 109 -8.70 11.21 -8.66
N GLY A 110 -9.28 11.24 -7.46
CA GLY A 110 -10.29 10.27 -7.02
C GLY A 110 -9.74 8.98 -6.38
N MET A 111 -8.43 8.69 -6.46
CA MET A 111 -7.88 7.45 -5.90
C MET A 111 -7.90 7.43 -4.36
N LYS A 112 -7.55 8.54 -3.70
CA LYS A 112 -7.56 8.65 -2.24
C LYS A 112 -8.92 8.30 -1.61
N PRO A 113 -10.04 8.97 -1.97
CA PRO A 113 -11.33 8.63 -1.40
C PRO A 113 -11.77 7.20 -1.73
N LEU A 114 -11.38 6.66 -2.89
CA LEU A 114 -11.65 5.27 -3.25
C LEU A 114 -10.94 4.30 -2.31
N ILE A 115 -9.63 4.46 -2.08
CA ILE A 115 -8.87 3.59 -1.16
C ILE A 115 -9.43 3.71 0.26
N GLN A 116 -9.72 4.92 0.74
CA GLN A 116 -10.28 5.12 2.08
C GLN A 116 -11.59 4.35 2.27
N GLN A 117 -12.52 4.44 1.31
CA GLN A 117 -13.79 3.72 1.37
C GLN A 117 -13.62 2.20 1.22
N ALA A 118 -12.71 1.76 0.34
CA ALA A 118 -12.43 0.35 0.11
C ALA A 118 -11.80 -0.30 1.36
N MET A 119 -10.76 0.30 1.91
CA MET A 119 -10.05 -0.21 3.08
C MET A 119 -10.93 -0.20 4.33
N ALA A 120 -11.78 0.82 4.51
CA ALA A 120 -12.77 0.83 5.60
C ALA A 120 -13.73 -0.38 5.53
N LYS A 121 -14.07 -0.87 4.33
CA LYS A 121 -14.87 -2.08 4.14
C LYS A 121 -14.04 -3.35 4.33
N ILE A 122 -12.86 -3.44 3.73
CA ILE A 122 -11.97 -4.61 3.82
C ILE A 122 -11.62 -4.92 5.28
N MET A 123 -11.28 -3.90 6.08
CA MET A 123 -10.92 -4.08 7.49
C MET A 123 -12.07 -4.62 8.34
N LYS A 124 -13.33 -4.45 7.92
CA LYS A 124 -14.50 -4.94 8.66
C LYS A 124 -15.02 -6.27 8.12
N ALA A 125 -14.98 -6.46 6.81
CA ALA A 125 -15.67 -7.56 6.13
C ALA A 125 -14.75 -8.69 5.65
N ASN A 126 -13.42 -8.54 5.73
CA ASN A 126 -12.52 -9.57 5.23
C ASN A 126 -12.57 -10.83 6.11
N PRO A 127 -13.00 -12.00 5.57
CA PRO A 127 -13.08 -13.24 6.34
C PRO A 127 -11.72 -13.71 6.86
N ALA A 128 -10.62 -13.43 6.15
CA ALA A 128 -9.28 -13.80 6.61
C ALA A 128 -8.86 -12.99 7.85
N CYS A 129 -9.12 -11.68 7.86
CA CYS A 129 -8.89 -10.84 9.03
C CYS A 129 -9.81 -11.25 10.20
N HIS A 130 -11.04 -11.67 9.91
CA HIS A 130 -11.96 -12.17 10.93
C HIS A 130 -11.45 -13.48 11.57
N VAL A 131 -11.03 -14.44 10.75
CA VAL A 131 -10.43 -15.71 11.21
C VAL A 131 -9.19 -15.45 12.06
N LEU A 132 -8.31 -14.52 11.65
CA LEU A 132 -7.14 -14.15 12.43
C LEU A 132 -7.52 -13.63 13.82
N ARG A 133 -8.49 -12.70 13.89
CA ARG A 133 -8.97 -12.17 15.18
C ARG A 133 -9.58 -13.25 16.07
N GLU A 134 -10.33 -14.18 15.50
CA GLU A 134 -10.89 -15.31 16.25
C GLU A 134 -9.81 -16.25 16.79
N HIS A 135 -8.70 -16.45 16.07
CA HIS A 135 -7.56 -17.23 16.58
C HIS A 135 -6.85 -16.52 17.74
N ILE A 136 -6.59 -15.20 17.62
CA ILE A 136 -5.97 -14.41 18.70
C ILE A 136 -6.85 -14.43 19.96
N ARG A 137 -8.19 -14.38 19.81
CA ARG A 137 -9.13 -14.40 20.94
C ARG A 137 -9.20 -15.74 21.67
N LYS A 138 -8.89 -16.84 20.98
CA LYS A 138 -8.97 -18.22 21.51
C LYS A 138 -7.63 -18.74 22.05
N GLY A 139 -6.51 -18.11 21.66
CA GLY A 139 -5.20 -18.34 22.27
C GLY A 139 -5.14 -17.74 23.66
#